data_AF-A0A812Y7Z9-F1
#
_entry.id   AF-A0A812Y7Z9-F1
#
_cell.length_a   1.000
_cell.length_b   1.000
_cell.length_c   1.000
_cell.angle_alpha   90.00
_cell.angle_beta   90.00
_cell.angle_gamma   90.00
#
_symmetry.space_group_name_H-M   'P 1'
#
loop_
_entity.id
_entity.type
_entity.pdbx_description
1 polymer ?
#
loop_
_entity_poly.entity_id
_entity_poly.type
_entity_poly.pdbx_seq_one_letter_code
_entity_poly.pdbx_strand_id
1 'polypeptide(L)'
;ENNPAARSFLQSKYPDLPRQNWKVIYPQASDAQCDLLDRLLQFDPNKRLTAHDALRHPYLEEHHDEEEEPIATGHLDWSFDE
;
A
#
# COMPACT_ATOMS: atom_id res chain seq x y z
N GLU A 1 -11.36 5.80 -3.16
CA GLU A 1 -12.19 6.91 -2.63
C GLU A 1 -11.36 7.76 -1.66
N ASN A 2 -11.11 9.03 -2.01
CA ASN A 2 -10.40 9.98 -1.13
C ASN A 2 -11.45 10.61 -0.19
N ASN A 3 -11.40 10.32 1.11
CA ASN A 3 -12.38 10.83 2.08
C ASN A 3 -11.93 12.20 2.64
N PRO A 4 -12.50 13.34 2.17
CA PRO A 4 -12.09 14.66 2.60
C PRO A 4 -12.38 14.91 4.09
N ALA A 5 -13.44 14.30 4.65
CA ALA A 5 -13.77 14.44 6.06
C ALA A 5 -12.72 13.78 6.96
N ALA A 6 -12.23 12.59 6.59
CA ALA A 6 -11.15 11.92 7.31
C ALA A 6 -9.84 12.74 7.28
N ARG A 7 -9.53 13.37 6.14
CA ARG A 7 -8.35 14.23 6.00
C ARG A 7 -8.46 15.50 6.85
N SER A 8 -9.60 16.18 6.80
CA SER A 8 -9.87 17.36 7.64
C SER A 8 -9.88 17.04 9.13
N PHE A 9 -10.39 15.86 9.52
CA PHE A 9 -10.37 15.39 10.90
C PHE A 9 -8.95 15.17 11.42
N LEU A 10 -8.08 14.53 10.63
CA LEU A 10 -6.68 14.37 11.01
C LEU A 10 -5.95 15.71 11.13
N GLN A 11 -6.19 16.64 10.19
CA GLN A 11 -5.60 17.97 10.21
C GLN A 11 -6.07 18.82 11.40
N SER A 12 -7.34 18.71 11.78
CA SER A 12 -7.89 19.49 12.90
C SER A 12 -7.54 18.89 14.26
N LYS A 13 -7.55 17.56 14.39
CA LYS A 13 -7.31 16.88 15.67
C LYS A 13 -5.83 16.64 15.95
N TYR A 14 -5.01 16.48 14.92
CA TYR A 14 -3.58 16.17 15.03
C TYR A 14 -2.73 17.04 14.08
N PRO A 15 -2.73 18.38 14.27
CA PRO A 15 -2.01 19.29 13.38
C PRO A 15 -0.50 19.07 13.38
N ASP A 16 0.07 18.56 14.48
CA ASP A 16 1.51 18.38 14.68
C ASP A 16 1.97 16.93 14.43
N LEU A 17 1.21 16.13 13.69
CA LEU A 17 1.59 14.76 13.34
C LEU A 17 2.04 14.67 11.87
N PRO A 18 3.26 15.14 11.53
CA PRO A 18 3.78 15.02 10.18
C PRO A 18 4.07 13.56 9.84
N ARG A 19 4.06 13.27 8.53
CA ARG A 19 4.53 11.99 8.00
C ARG A 19 5.95 11.73 8.51
N GLN A 20 6.15 10.57 9.10
CA GLN A 20 7.46 10.12 9.57
C GLN A 20 8.26 9.52 8.41
N ASN A 21 9.57 9.72 8.43
CA ASN A 21 10.47 9.07 7.48
C ASN A 21 10.64 7.59 7.88
N TRP A 22 10.42 6.67 6.94
CA TRP A 22 10.55 5.24 7.17
C TRP A 22 11.93 4.82 7.68
N LYS A 23 13.01 5.52 7.30
CA LYS A 23 14.37 5.26 7.82
C LYS A 23 14.55 5.62 9.28
N VAL A 24 13.74 6.52 9.82
CA VAL A 24 13.76 6.84 11.25
C VAL A 24 13.08 5.71 12.04
N ILE A 25 11.99 5.16 11.50
CA ILE A 25 11.23 4.08 12.13
C ILE A 25 11.95 2.73 11.97
N TYR A 26 12.51 2.46 10.80
CA TYR A 26 13.21 1.24 10.43
C TYR A 26 14.63 1.54 9.92
N PRO A 27 15.60 1.83 10.82
CA PRO A 27 16.95 2.23 10.43
C PRO A 27 17.72 1.18 9.63
N GLN A 28 17.38 -0.09 9.80
CA GLN A 28 18.04 -1.23 9.14
C GLN A 28 17.39 -1.60 7.80
N ALA A 29 16.25 -1.00 7.46
CA ALA A 29 15.58 -1.32 6.21
C ALA A 29 16.37 -0.74 5.03
N SER A 30 16.42 -1.45 3.91
CA SER A 30 16.97 -0.96 2.65
C SER A 30 16.09 0.14 2.05
N ASP A 31 16.63 0.90 1.10
CA ASP A 31 15.84 1.94 0.42
C ASP A 31 14.64 1.35 -0.34
N ALA A 32 14.82 0.16 -0.95
CA ALA A 32 13.74 -0.56 -1.63
C ALA A 32 12.63 -1.02 -0.67
N GLN A 33 12.99 -1.46 0.54
CA GLN A 33 12.00 -1.81 1.58
C GLN A 33 11.18 -0.59 2.00
N CYS A 34 11.85 0.55 2.23
CA CYS A 34 11.18 1.79 2.58
C CYS A 34 10.31 2.33 1.43
N ASP A 35 10.75 2.24 0.17
CA ASP A 35 9.97 2.67 -0.99
C ASP A 35 8.68 1.84 -1.15
N LEU A 36 8.78 0.51 -0.99
CA LEU A 36 7.61 -0.34 -1.05
C LEU A 36 6.58 0.00 0.03
N LEU A 37 7.04 0.16 1.29
CA LEU A 37 6.17 0.59 2.38
C LEU A 37 5.52 1.95 2.08
N ASP A 38 6.26 2.87 1.47
CA ASP A 38 5.71 4.16 1.13
C ASP A 38 4.58 4.07 0.10
N ARG A 39 4.75 3.24 -0.94
CA ARG A 39 3.73 3.05 -1.97
C ARG A 39 2.52 2.27 -1.47
N LEU A 40 2.69 1.38 -0.49
CA LEU A 40 1.59 0.60 0.10
C LEU A 40 0.81 1.37 1.17
N LEU A 41 1.49 2.14 2.02
CA LEU A 41 0.89 2.82 3.18
C LEU A 41 0.41 4.23 2.85
N GLN A 42 -0.37 4.34 1.76
CA GLN A 42 -0.98 5.59 1.33
C GLN A 42 -2.35 5.80 2.00
N PHE A 43 -2.58 7.03 2.46
CA PHE A 43 -3.86 7.46 3.02
C PHE A 43 -4.98 7.43 1.97
N ASP A 44 -4.68 7.91 0.76
CA ASP A 44 -5.59 7.82 -0.37
C ASP A 44 -5.48 6.41 -0.98
N PRO A 45 -6.52 5.58 -0.93
CA PRO A 45 -6.48 4.22 -1.48
C PRO A 45 -6.24 4.22 -2.99
N ASN A 46 -6.58 5.30 -3.70
CA ASN A 46 -6.34 5.39 -5.15
C ASN A 46 -4.86 5.62 -5.48
N LYS A 47 -4.04 6.04 -4.50
CA LYS A 47 -2.59 6.20 -4.64
C LYS A 47 -1.81 4.98 -4.14
N ARG A 48 -2.50 4.05 -3.48
CA ARG A 48 -1.90 2.81 -2.99
C ARG A 48 -1.52 1.93 -4.16
N LEU A 49 -0.34 1.35 -4.09
CA LEU A 49 0.11 0.36 -5.06
C LEU A 49 -0.87 -0.81 -5.14
N THR A 50 -1.18 -1.28 -6.35
CA THR A 50 -1.97 -2.50 -6.51
C THR A 50 -1.15 -3.71 -6.10
N ALA A 51 -1.80 -4.84 -5.79
CA ALA A 51 -1.08 -6.07 -5.47
C ALA A 51 -0.18 -6.51 -6.65
N HIS A 52 -0.69 -6.38 -7.87
CA HIS A 52 0.03 -6.74 -9.10
C HIS A 52 1.27 -5.86 -9.34
N ASP A 53 1.17 -4.55 -9.08
CA ASP A 53 2.32 -3.65 -9.21
C ASP A 53 3.32 -3.83 -8.06
N ALA A 54 2.84 -4.23 -6.87
CA ALA A 54 3.69 -4.50 -5.71
C ALA A 54 4.59 -5.71 -5.94
N LEU A 55 4.07 -6.78 -6.57
CA LEU A 55 4.84 -7.97 -6.90
C LEU A 55 6.02 -7.66 -7.84
N ARG A 56 5.88 -6.68 -8.73
CA ARG A 56 6.95 -6.19 -9.62
C ARG A 56 7.93 -5.20 -8.99
N HIS A 57 7.78 -4.90 -7.70
CA HIS A 57 8.65 -3.94 -7.04
C HIS A 57 10.07 -4.51 -6.88
N PRO A 58 11.15 -3.71 -7.02
CA PRO A 58 12.54 -4.18 -6.88
C PRO A 58 12.86 -4.90 -5.56
N TYR A 59 12.05 -4.66 -4.52
CA TYR A 59 12.18 -5.37 -3.25
C TYR A 59 11.80 -6.86 -3.34
N LEU A 60 10.87 -7.21 -4.22
CA LEU A 60 10.36 -8.57 -4.41
C LEU A 60 10.93 -9.27 -5.64
N GLU A 61 11.84 -8.61 -6.38
CA GLU A 61 12.39 -9.12 -7.65
C GLU A 61 12.99 -10.53 -7.54
N GLU A 62 13.67 -10.84 -6.44
CA GLU A 62 14.24 -12.19 -6.19
C GLU A 62 13.17 -13.29 -6.09
N HIS A 63 11.95 -12.92 -5.75
CA HIS A 63 10.84 -13.86 -5.50
C HIS A 63 9.70 -13.72 -6.52
N HIS A 64 9.81 -12.79 -7.46
CA HIS A 64 8.77 -12.52 -8.42
C HIS A 64 8.78 -13.57 -9.55
N ASP A 65 7.65 -14.23 -9.75
CA ASP A 65 7.46 -15.21 -10.83
C ASP A 65 6.05 -15.03 -11.43
N GLU A 66 5.98 -14.51 -12.66
CA GLU A 66 4.70 -14.24 -13.33
C GLU A 66 3.91 -15.53 -13.64
N GLU A 67 4.56 -16.68 -13.77
CA GLU A 67 3.88 -17.96 -14.04
C GLU A 67 3.19 -18.52 -12.78
N GLU A 68 3.81 -18.31 -11.61
CA GLU A 68 3.30 -18.74 -10.29
C GLU A 68 2.38 -17.69 -9.62
N GLU A 69 2.19 -16.52 -10.25
CA GLU A 69 1.34 -15.42 -9.77
C GLU A 69 0.11 -15.15 -10.67
N PRO A 70 -0.76 -16.13 -10.94
CA PRO A 70 -1.87 -15.97 -11.88
C PRO A 70 -2.98 -15.07 -11.33
N ILE A 71 -3.62 -14.33 -12.23
CA ILE A 71 -4.87 -13.62 -11.94
C ILE A 71 -6.03 -14.61 -12.04
N ALA A 72 -6.89 -14.64 -11.02
CA ALA A 72 -8.09 -15.47 -11.02
C ALA A 72 -9.00 -15.13 -12.23
N THR A 73 -9.40 -16.15 -12.98
CA THR A 73 -10.22 -15.98 -14.20
C THR A 73 -11.71 -15.75 -13.92
N GLY A 74 -12.17 -16.08 -12.72
CA GLY A 74 -13.57 -15.93 -12.28
C GLY A 74 -13.72 -14.87 -11.20
N HIS A 75 -14.93 -14.34 -11.07
CA HIS A 75 -15.29 -13.48 -9.94
C HIS A 75 -15.82 -14.33 -8.78
N LEU A 76 -15.60 -13.86 -7.57
CA LEU A 76 -16.24 -14.40 -6.39
C LEU A 76 -17.73 -14.06 -6.46
N ASP A 77 -18.57 -15.08 -6.31
CA ASP A 77 -20.01 -14.92 -6.16
C ASP A 77 -20.29 -14.54 -4.70
N TRP A 78 -20.79 -13.32 -4.49
CA TRP A 78 -21.13 -12.78 -3.17
C TRP A 78 -22.62 -12.94 -2.80
N SER A 79 -23.40 -13.65 -3.62
CA SER A 79 -24.85 -13.85 -3.38
C SER A 79 -25.19 -14.62 -2.10
N PHE A 80 -24.21 -15.23 -1.43
CA PHE A 80 -24.40 -15.93 -0.16
C PHE A 80 -24.56 -14.98 1.05
N ASP A 81 -24.17 -13.70 0.92
CA ASP A 81 -24.26 -12.66 1.96
C ASP A 81 -25.53 -11.78 1.84
N GLU A 82 -26.45 -12.12 0.93
CA GLU A 82 -27.77 -11.45 0.78
C GLU A 82 -28.86 -11.99 1.71
#